data_AF-A0AAU3YGM4-F1
#
_entry.id   AF-A0AAU3YGM4-F1
#
_cell.length_a   1.000
_cell.length_b   1.000
_cell.length_c   1.000
_cell.angle_alpha   90.00
_cell.angle_beta   90.00
_cell.angle_gamma   90.00
#
_symmetry.space_group_name_H-M   'P 1'
#
loop_
_entity.id
_entity.type
_entity.pdbx_description
1 polymer ?
#
loop_
_entity_poly.entity_id
_entity_poly.type
_entity_poly.pdbx_seq_one_letter_code
_entity_poly.pdbx_strand_id
1 'polypeptide(L)'
;MSSPDTFVEKQHRIRVLMCRDCRTMQTVDYFDGDPDNDLPLKAAIEPHRFPNGEAHVADGLAVVDKRLWEDSTWRESIVAQLNARAADGLGEEYYSFVDTFKDDALKCYSKHGRPEKCHDFHADKKKLSPGTNKARKKAGLSKFSPVKDRYLCDFCPQKAVFDAAQVDNGITDID
;
A
#
# COMPACT_ATOMS: atom_id res chain seq x y z
N MET A 1 -27.24 -13.71 27.16
CA MET A 1 -26.79 -12.36 27.57
C MET A 1 -25.36 -12.22 27.06
N SER A 2 -25.17 -11.57 25.91
CA SER A 2 -23.83 -11.39 25.31
C SER A 2 -23.08 -10.30 26.10
N SER A 3 -21.88 -10.63 26.58
CA SER A 3 -21.08 -9.76 27.42
C SER A 3 -20.72 -8.45 26.69
N PRO A 4 -20.87 -7.26 27.33
CA PRO A 4 -20.59 -5.96 26.71
C PRO A 4 -19.12 -5.77 26.29
N ASP A 5 -18.19 -6.61 26.78
CA ASP A 5 -16.77 -6.58 26.41
C ASP A 5 -16.51 -6.93 24.93
N THR A 6 -17.34 -7.77 24.33
CA THR A 6 -17.07 -8.29 22.96
C THR A 6 -17.20 -7.23 21.87
N PHE A 7 -17.98 -6.16 22.07
CA PHE A 7 -18.14 -5.10 21.07
C PHE A 7 -16.96 -4.11 21.09
N VAL A 8 -16.43 -3.78 22.27
CA VAL A 8 -15.27 -2.90 22.42
C VAL A 8 -14.00 -3.59 21.92
N GLU A 9 -13.84 -4.90 22.19
CA GLU A 9 -12.70 -5.68 21.67
C GLU A 9 -12.64 -5.75 20.14
N LYS A 10 -13.80 -5.83 19.47
CA LYS A 10 -13.87 -5.87 18.00
C LYS A 10 -13.53 -4.52 17.35
N GLN A 11 -13.75 -3.40 18.04
CA GLN A 11 -13.42 -2.05 17.55
C GLN A 11 -11.93 -1.71 17.61
N HIS A 12 -11.14 -2.51 18.32
CA HIS A 12 -9.68 -2.33 18.42
C HIS A 12 -8.89 -3.22 17.47
N ARG A 13 -9.53 -3.92 16.54
CA ARG A 13 -8.84 -4.75 15.56
C ARG A 13 -8.99 -4.15 14.17
N ILE A 14 -7.95 -4.32 13.37
CA ILE A 14 -7.98 -4.08 11.93
C ILE A 14 -7.37 -5.29 11.23
N ARG A 15 -7.54 -5.33 9.91
CA ARG A 15 -6.96 -6.34 9.06
C ARG A 15 -5.93 -5.70 8.13
N VAL A 16 -4.86 -6.41 7.84
CA VAL A 16 -3.78 -5.98 6.94
C VAL A 16 -3.73 -6.94 5.76
N LEU A 17 -4.15 -6.46 4.60
CA LEU A 17 -4.10 -7.17 3.33
C LEU A 17 -2.70 -7.06 2.74
N MET A 18 -2.09 -8.20 2.45
CA MET A 18 -0.75 -8.31 1.86
C MET A 18 -0.84 -8.88 0.44
N CYS A 19 -0.40 -8.11 -0.55
CA CYS A 19 -0.37 -8.56 -1.95
C CYS A 19 1.07 -8.79 -2.40
N ARG A 20 1.39 -10.04 -2.77
CA ARG A 20 2.70 -10.50 -3.21
C ARG A 20 3.18 -9.79 -4.47
N ASP A 21 2.29 -9.66 -5.46
CA ASP A 21 2.64 -9.06 -6.76
C ASP A 21 2.83 -7.55 -6.67
N CYS A 22 1.94 -6.84 -5.97
CA CYS A 22 2.07 -5.40 -5.78
C CYS A 22 3.18 -5.01 -4.80
N ARG A 23 3.55 -5.95 -3.91
CA ARG A 23 4.38 -5.74 -2.73
C ARG A 23 3.84 -4.68 -1.77
N THR A 24 2.56 -4.83 -1.41
CA THR A 24 1.82 -3.82 -0.65
C THR A 24 1.18 -4.38 0.60
N MET A 25 1.20 -3.59 1.67
CA MET A 25 0.32 -3.75 2.84
C MET A 25 -0.74 -2.64 2.86
N GLN A 26 -2.00 -3.04 2.92
CA GLN A 26 -3.15 -2.12 3.06
C GLN A 26 -3.99 -2.50 4.28
N THR A 27 -4.43 -1.50 5.04
CA THR A 27 -5.42 -1.73 6.09
C THR A 27 -6.84 -1.90 5.55
N VAL A 28 -7.59 -2.77 6.21
CA VAL A 28 -8.99 -3.09 5.96
C VAL A 28 -9.69 -3.16 7.30
N ASP A 29 -10.91 -2.61 7.38
CA ASP A 29 -11.69 -2.67 8.62
C ASP A 29 -11.91 -4.11 9.09
N TYR A 30 -11.93 -4.33 10.40
CA TYR A 30 -12.22 -5.64 10.95
C TYR A 30 -13.64 -6.07 10.63
N PHE A 31 -13.78 -7.32 10.20
CA PHE A 31 -15.06 -7.93 9.85
C PHE A 31 -15.01 -9.40 10.29
N ASP A 32 -16.08 -9.84 10.95
CA ASP A 32 -16.21 -11.15 11.61
C ASP A 32 -17.51 -11.85 11.18
N GLY A 33 -18.07 -11.42 10.04
CA GLY A 33 -19.28 -11.98 9.46
C GLY A 33 -18.98 -12.93 8.29
N ASP A 34 -20.03 -13.26 7.54
CA ASP A 34 -19.91 -14.07 6.33
C ASP A 34 -18.97 -13.37 5.31
N PRO A 35 -17.90 -14.03 4.83
CA PRO A 35 -16.97 -13.47 3.85
C PRO A 35 -17.64 -12.91 2.58
N ASP A 36 -18.80 -13.45 2.18
CA ASP A 36 -19.55 -12.94 1.04
C ASP A 36 -20.15 -11.55 1.28
N ASN A 37 -20.26 -11.14 2.54
CA ASN A 37 -20.74 -9.81 2.94
C ASN A 37 -19.62 -8.86 3.36
N ASP A 38 -18.35 -9.27 3.19
CA ASP A 38 -17.17 -8.47 3.54
C ASP A 38 -16.86 -7.40 2.49
N LEU A 39 -17.74 -6.39 2.39
CA LEU A 39 -17.62 -5.30 1.44
C LEU A 39 -16.28 -4.55 1.54
N PRO A 40 -15.74 -4.25 2.75
CA PRO A 40 -14.44 -3.59 2.86
C PRO A 40 -13.31 -4.41 2.24
N LEU A 41 -13.28 -5.73 2.48
CA LEU A 41 -12.28 -6.59 1.86
C LEU A 41 -12.48 -6.67 0.33
N LYS A 42 -13.71 -6.81 -0.14
CA LYS A 42 -14.04 -6.85 -1.58
C LYS A 42 -13.58 -5.59 -2.31
N ALA A 43 -13.82 -4.41 -1.72
CA ALA A 43 -13.35 -3.14 -2.27
C ALA A 43 -11.81 -3.04 -2.25
N ALA A 44 -11.17 -3.58 -1.20
CA ALA A 44 -9.71 -3.57 -1.08
C ALA A 44 -9.03 -4.50 -2.10
N ILE A 45 -9.61 -5.66 -2.44
CA ILE A 45 -9.03 -6.62 -3.39
C ILE A 45 -9.28 -6.26 -4.86
N GLU A 46 -10.36 -5.54 -5.17
CA GLU A 46 -10.75 -5.21 -6.55
C GLU A 46 -9.64 -4.57 -7.40
N PRO A 47 -8.81 -3.62 -6.89
CA PRO A 47 -7.70 -3.07 -7.67
C PRO A 47 -6.49 -4.01 -7.81
N HIS A 48 -6.47 -5.17 -7.15
CA HIS A 48 -5.36 -6.13 -7.21
C HIS A 48 -5.57 -7.17 -8.32
N ARG A 49 -5.52 -6.69 -9.56
CA ARG A 49 -5.63 -7.51 -10.78
C ARG A 49 -4.58 -7.14 -11.81
N PHE A 50 -4.13 -8.14 -12.55
CA PHE A 50 -3.32 -7.95 -13.74
C PHE A 50 -4.18 -7.35 -14.87
N PRO A 51 -3.58 -6.75 -15.91
CA PRO A 51 -4.32 -6.19 -17.05
C PRO A 51 -5.20 -7.21 -17.80
N ASN A 52 -4.87 -8.51 -17.69
CA ASN A 52 -5.66 -9.60 -18.25
C ASN A 52 -6.90 -9.97 -17.39
N GLY A 53 -7.11 -9.30 -16.25
CA GLY A 53 -8.22 -9.53 -15.32
C GLY A 53 -7.95 -10.57 -14.23
N GLU A 54 -6.83 -11.29 -14.28
CA GLU A 54 -6.46 -12.27 -13.26
C GLU A 54 -6.15 -11.58 -11.93
N ALA A 55 -6.59 -12.18 -10.83
CA ALA A 55 -6.33 -11.65 -9.49
C ALA A 55 -4.86 -11.84 -9.11
N HIS A 56 -4.28 -10.85 -8.42
CA HIS A 56 -2.96 -11.00 -7.83
C HIS A 56 -2.97 -12.04 -6.70
N VAL A 57 -1.80 -12.56 -6.39
CA VAL A 57 -1.54 -13.44 -5.26
C VAL A 57 -1.48 -12.63 -3.97
N ALA A 58 -2.32 -13.01 -3.00
CA ALA A 58 -2.25 -12.51 -1.64
C ALA A 58 -1.41 -13.43 -0.76
N ASP A 59 -0.55 -12.86 0.09
CA ASP A 59 0.15 -13.63 1.14
C ASP A 59 -0.70 -13.81 2.39
N GLY A 60 -1.82 -13.07 2.47
CA GLY A 60 -2.86 -13.29 3.46
C GLY A 60 -3.47 -12.00 3.99
N LEU A 61 -4.31 -12.20 5.00
CA LEU A 61 -5.01 -11.16 5.72
C LEU A 61 -4.67 -11.29 7.21
N ALA A 62 -3.80 -10.43 7.73
CA ALA A 62 -3.39 -10.47 9.13
C ALA A 62 -4.33 -9.63 9.99
N VAL A 63 -4.74 -10.12 11.16
CA VAL A 63 -5.49 -9.32 12.14
C VAL A 63 -4.49 -8.70 13.11
N VAL A 64 -4.57 -7.39 13.31
CA VAL A 64 -3.69 -6.64 14.21
C VAL A 64 -4.49 -5.72 15.12
N ASP A 65 -3.95 -5.40 16.29
CA ASP A 65 -4.52 -4.39 17.16
C ASP A 65 -4.32 -3.00 16.54
N LYS A 66 -5.40 -2.24 16.41
CA LYS A 66 -5.45 -0.92 15.79
C LYS A 66 -4.57 0.08 16.52
N ARG A 67 -4.56 0.06 17.86
CA ARG A 67 -3.76 0.99 18.66
C ARG A 67 -2.27 0.75 18.43
N LEU A 68 -1.87 -0.53 18.40
CA LEU A 68 -0.48 -0.90 18.09
C LEU A 68 -0.11 -0.57 16.64
N TRP A 69 -1.05 -0.63 15.71
CA TRP A 69 -0.81 -0.27 14.31
C TRP A 69 -0.70 1.24 14.09
N GLU A 70 -1.42 2.05 14.86
CA GLU A 70 -1.36 3.51 14.79
C GLU A 70 -0.10 4.08 15.47
N ASP A 71 0.49 3.36 16.42
CA ASP A 71 1.79 3.69 17.00
C ASP A 71 2.93 3.31 16.05
N SER A 72 3.72 4.30 15.61
CA SER A 72 4.80 4.08 14.63
C SER A 72 5.85 3.08 15.08
N THR A 73 6.18 3.03 16.37
CA THR A 73 7.21 2.13 16.91
C THR A 73 6.74 0.68 16.85
N TRP A 74 5.48 0.44 17.23
CA TRP A 74 4.89 -0.88 17.20
C TRP A 74 4.56 -1.32 15.77
N ARG A 75 4.13 -0.40 14.92
CA ARG A 75 3.84 -0.66 13.51
C ARG A 75 5.06 -1.19 12.74
N GLU A 76 6.23 -0.60 12.96
CA GLU A 76 7.50 -1.09 12.39
C GLU A 76 7.79 -2.53 12.79
N SER A 77 7.62 -2.85 14.08
CA SER A 77 7.82 -4.20 14.62
C SER A 77 6.81 -5.21 14.07
N ILE A 78 5.54 -4.82 13.92
CA ILE A 78 4.49 -5.66 13.34
C ILE A 78 4.81 -5.95 11.88
N VAL A 79 5.22 -4.94 11.11
CA VAL A 79 5.55 -5.11 9.69
C VAL A 79 6.80 -5.96 9.50
N ALA A 80 7.82 -5.82 10.34
CA ALA A 80 8.97 -6.72 10.30
C ALA A 80 8.53 -8.19 10.50
N GLN A 81 7.62 -8.45 11.45
CA GLN A 81 7.10 -9.80 11.68
C GLN A 81 6.25 -10.32 10.51
N LEU A 82 5.42 -9.48 9.92
CA LEU A 82 4.60 -9.85 8.76
C LEU A 82 5.48 -10.11 7.53
N ASN A 83 6.49 -9.28 7.28
CA ASN A 83 7.48 -9.49 6.23
C ASN A 83 8.27 -10.79 6.43
N ALA A 84 8.70 -11.08 7.66
CA ALA A 84 9.43 -12.31 7.97
C ALA A 84 8.59 -13.57 7.70
N ARG A 85 7.26 -13.50 7.86
CA ARG A 85 6.33 -14.61 7.57
C ARG A 85 6.03 -14.76 6.07
N ALA A 86 5.95 -13.65 5.36
CA ALA A 86 5.71 -13.63 3.91
C ALA A 86 6.95 -14.04 3.11
N ALA A 87 8.14 -13.77 3.66
CA ALA A 87 9.41 -14.05 3.02
C ALA A 87 9.85 -15.51 3.22
N ASP A 88 9.32 -16.42 2.40
CA ASP A 88 10.13 -17.56 1.93
C ASP A 88 11.27 -17.00 1.04
N GLY A 89 12.28 -16.37 1.67
CA GLY A 89 13.58 -16.07 1.05
C GLY A 89 13.81 -14.69 0.42
N LEU A 90 12.91 -13.71 0.52
CA LEU A 90 13.06 -12.39 -0.15
C LEU A 90 13.42 -11.20 0.77
N GLY A 91 13.65 -11.42 2.06
CA GLY A 91 14.22 -10.43 2.99
C GLY A 91 13.21 -9.57 3.77
N GLU A 92 13.72 -8.87 4.77
CA GLU A 92 12.98 -8.16 5.86
C GLU A 92 12.12 -6.97 5.38
N GLU A 93 12.34 -6.47 4.16
CA GLU A 93 11.62 -5.32 3.57
C GLU A 93 10.68 -5.70 2.42
N TYR A 94 10.12 -6.92 2.43
CA TYR A 94 9.34 -7.45 1.32
C TYR A 94 8.11 -6.61 0.96
N TYR A 95 7.41 -6.10 1.96
CA TYR A 95 6.30 -5.17 1.78
C TYR A 95 6.61 -3.79 2.35
N SER A 96 6.35 -2.76 1.54
CA SER A 96 6.44 -1.36 1.95
C SER A 96 5.05 -0.74 2.06
N PHE A 97 4.90 0.19 3.03
CA PHE A 97 3.63 0.73 3.53
C PHE A 97 2.89 1.58 2.49
N VAL A 98 1.86 0.99 1.87
CA VAL A 98 0.97 1.73 0.97
C VAL A 98 0.12 2.74 1.73
N ASP A 99 -0.26 2.48 2.97
CA ASP A 99 -1.09 3.42 3.75
C ASP A 99 -0.38 4.74 4.01
N THR A 100 0.92 4.72 4.34
CA THR A 100 1.71 5.95 4.50
C THR A 100 1.79 6.72 3.18
N PHE A 101 1.99 6.02 2.06
CA PHE A 101 2.03 6.66 0.75
C PHE A 101 0.66 7.16 0.29
N LYS A 102 -0.44 6.49 0.65
CA LYS A 102 -1.82 6.97 0.43
C LYS A 102 -2.09 8.24 1.23
N ASP A 103 -1.74 8.27 2.51
CA ASP A 103 -1.89 9.46 3.35
C ASP A 103 -1.05 10.63 2.83
N ASP A 104 0.20 10.38 2.44
CA ASP A 104 1.07 11.41 1.89
C ASP A 104 0.62 11.87 0.50
N ALA A 105 0.07 10.97 -0.31
CA ALA A 105 -0.54 11.31 -1.58
C ALA A 105 -1.81 12.15 -1.40
N LEU A 106 -2.66 11.84 -0.41
CA LEU A 106 -3.86 12.63 -0.08
C LEU A 106 -3.50 14.02 0.46
N LYS A 107 -2.46 14.13 1.28
CA LYS A 107 -1.90 15.42 1.72
C LYS A 107 -1.37 16.21 0.52
N CYS A 108 -0.65 15.55 -0.39
CA CYS A 108 -0.17 16.17 -1.62
C CYS A 108 -1.34 16.68 -2.47
N TYR A 109 -2.32 15.81 -2.75
CA TYR A 109 -3.52 16.16 -3.52
C TYR A 109 -4.28 17.36 -2.93
N SER A 110 -4.43 17.38 -1.60
CA SER A 110 -5.06 18.50 -0.90
C SER A 110 -4.25 19.79 -1.01
N LYS A 111 -2.91 19.73 -0.92
CA LYS A 111 -2.03 20.90 -1.12
C LYS A 111 -2.11 21.48 -2.52
N HIS A 112 -2.38 20.65 -3.52
CA HIS A 112 -2.57 21.09 -4.91
C HIS A 112 -3.99 21.58 -5.21
N GLY A 113 -4.87 21.68 -4.21
CA GLY A 113 -6.23 22.16 -4.40
C GLY A 113 -7.15 21.17 -5.10
N ARG A 114 -6.85 19.86 -5.01
CA ARG A 114 -7.64 18.78 -5.62
C ARG A 114 -7.89 19.00 -7.12
N PRO A 115 -6.82 19.17 -7.93
CA PRO A 115 -6.96 19.58 -9.31
C PRO A 115 -7.62 18.48 -10.15
N GLU A 116 -8.31 18.84 -11.22
CA GLU A 116 -8.83 17.88 -12.21
C GLU A 116 -7.70 17.20 -13.00
N LYS A 117 -6.61 17.94 -13.27
CA LYS A 117 -5.35 17.45 -13.85
C LYS A 117 -4.17 17.91 -13.02
N CYS A 118 -3.34 16.97 -12.57
CA CYS A 118 -2.15 17.28 -11.79
C CYS A 118 -0.93 17.53 -12.70
N HIS A 119 -0.40 18.76 -12.74
CA HIS A 119 0.82 19.09 -13.49
C HIS A 119 2.11 18.49 -12.92
N ASP A 120 2.09 18.11 -11.64
CA ASP A 120 3.22 17.50 -10.93
C ASP A 120 3.16 15.96 -10.92
N PHE A 121 2.23 15.37 -11.68
CA PHE A 121 2.05 13.93 -11.72
C PHE A 121 3.32 13.26 -12.28
N HIS A 122 3.85 12.27 -11.56
CA HIS A 122 5.12 11.58 -11.87
C HIS A 122 6.36 12.49 -12.01
N ALA A 123 6.33 13.71 -11.46
CA ALA A 123 7.55 14.53 -11.39
C ALA A 123 8.62 13.85 -10.51
N ASP A 124 9.90 13.99 -10.85
CA ASP A 124 11.03 13.37 -10.12
C ASP A 124 11.00 13.62 -8.61
N LYS A 125 10.55 14.82 -8.20
CA LYS A 125 10.40 15.20 -6.77
C LYS A 125 9.36 14.35 -6.01
N LYS A 126 8.53 13.59 -6.72
CA LYS A 126 7.51 12.68 -6.18
C LYS A 126 7.95 11.22 -6.24
N LYS A 127 9.13 10.93 -6.77
CA LYS A 127 9.69 9.58 -6.85
C LYS A 127 9.97 9.06 -5.44
N LEU A 128 9.48 7.86 -5.16
CA LEU A 128 9.71 7.16 -3.90
C LEU A 128 11.07 6.48 -3.99
N SER A 129 12.03 6.98 -3.22
CA SER A 129 13.32 6.34 -3.03
C SER A 129 13.51 5.99 -1.55
N PRO A 130 13.99 4.79 -1.22
CA PRO A 130 14.46 4.51 0.14
C PRO A 130 15.51 5.55 0.50
N GLY A 131 15.37 6.21 1.65
CA GLY A 131 16.31 7.24 2.16
C GLY A 131 17.73 6.71 2.47
N THR A 132 18.08 5.54 1.93
CA THR A 132 19.30 4.76 2.19
C THR A 132 20.51 5.26 1.41
N ASN A 133 20.37 6.28 0.55
CA ASN A 133 21.47 6.82 -0.26
C ASN A 133 22.72 7.17 0.57
N LYS A 134 22.55 7.72 1.77
CA LYS A 134 23.68 8.02 2.68
C LYS A 134 24.35 6.76 3.22
N ALA A 135 23.55 5.76 3.61
CA ALA A 135 24.05 4.48 4.12
C ALA A 135 24.78 3.67 3.02
N ARG A 136 24.22 3.63 1.81
CA ARG A 136 24.83 2.97 0.63
C ARG A 136 26.17 3.60 0.25
N LYS A 137 26.25 4.94 0.25
CA LYS A 137 27.52 5.65 0.00
C LYS A 137 28.58 5.30 1.04
N LYS A 138 28.20 5.20 2.33
CA LYS A 138 29.13 4.80 3.41
C LYS A 138 29.61 3.34 3.25
N ALA A 139 28.77 2.47 2.71
CA ALA A 139 29.09 1.07 2.43
C ALA A 139 29.80 0.82 1.08
N GLY A 140 30.13 1.87 0.32
CA GLY A 140 30.73 1.74 -1.02
C GLY A 140 29.80 1.14 -2.07
N LEU A 141 28.50 1.10 -1.81
CA LEU A 141 27.48 0.57 -2.71
C LEU A 141 27.01 1.66 -3.70
N SER A 142 26.65 1.23 -4.90
CA SER A 142 26.03 2.10 -5.91
C SER A 142 24.73 2.72 -5.39
N LYS A 143 24.29 3.84 -5.98
CA LYS A 143 22.99 4.46 -5.65
C LYS A 143 21.88 3.41 -5.78
N PHE A 144 20.85 3.54 -4.96
CA PHE A 144 19.67 2.69 -5.10
C PHE A 144 19.05 2.95 -6.48
N SER A 145 18.92 1.88 -7.27
CA SER A 145 18.24 1.90 -8.56
C SER A 145 17.12 0.87 -8.50
N PRO A 146 15.85 1.28 -8.46
CA PRO A 146 14.76 0.34 -8.52
C PRO A 146 14.66 -0.26 -9.93
N VAL A 147 14.07 -1.46 -10.03
CA VAL A 147 13.73 -2.08 -11.32
C VAL A 147 12.66 -1.27 -12.06
N LYS A 148 11.72 -0.70 -11.30
CA LYS A 148 10.67 0.20 -11.79
C LYS A 148 10.53 1.39 -10.87
N ASP A 149 10.44 2.58 -11.45
CA ASP A 149 10.21 3.79 -10.68
C ASP A 149 8.81 3.78 -10.08
N ARG A 150 8.74 4.13 -8.80
CA ARG A 150 7.49 4.29 -8.06
C ARG A 150 7.38 5.73 -7.65
N TYR A 151 6.18 6.29 -7.76
CA TYR A 151 5.91 7.68 -7.42
C TYR A 151 4.82 7.75 -6.36
N LEU A 152 4.86 8.78 -5.52
CA LEU A 152 3.78 9.08 -4.59
C LEU A 152 2.44 9.25 -5.32
N CYS A 153 2.49 9.71 -6.57
CA CYS A 153 1.35 9.89 -7.45
C CYS A 153 0.59 8.59 -7.76
N ASP A 154 1.25 7.42 -7.68
CA ASP A 154 0.61 6.12 -7.89
C ASP A 154 -0.45 5.81 -6.83
N PHE A 155 -0.40 6.53 -5.70
CA PHE A 155 -1.34 6.41 -4.58
C PHE A 155 -2.31 7.60 -4.50
N CYS A 156 -2.27 8.51 -5.48
CA CYS A 156 -3.09 9.72 -5.53
C CYS A 156 -4.42 9.44 -6.27
N PRO A 157 -5.55 10.06 -5.86
CA PRO A 157 -6.82 9.97 -6.61
C PRO A 157 -6.72 10.35 -8.09
N GLN A 158 -5.74 11.19 -8.45
CA GLN A 158 -5.45 11.58 -9.83
C GLN A 158 -4.91 10.44 -10.70
N LYS A 159 -4.51 9.30 -10.12
CA LYS A 159 -4.01 8.13 -10.86
C LYS A 159 -5.03 7.61 -11.86
N ALA A 160 -6.31 7.52 -11.48
CA ALA A 160 -7.37 7.06 -12.37
C ALA A 160 -7.56 7.99 -13.59
N VAL A 161 -7.47 9.31 -13.37
CA VAL A 161 -7.58 10.31 -14.45
C VAL A 161 -6.37 10.24 -15.37
N PHE A 162 -5.17 10.08 -14.81
CA PHE A 162 -3.95 9.92 -15.59
C PHE A 162 -3.96 8.65 -16.44
N ASP A 163 -4.37 7.52 -15.86
CA ASP A 163 -4.42 6.24 -16.57
C ASP A 163 -5.43 6.26 -17.73
N ALA A 164 -6.62 6.82 -17.50
CA ALA A 164 -7.60 7.01 -18.57
C ALA A 164 -7.03 7.85 -19.72
N ALA A 165 -6.29 8.92 -19.41
CA ALA A 165 -5.66 9.76 -20.43
C ALA A 165 -4.53 9.05 -21.20
N GLN A 166 -3.83 8.08 -20.62
CA GLN A 166 -2.79 7.31 -21.33
C GLN A 166 -3.40 6.33 -22.35
N VAL A 167 -4.54 5.71 -22.01
CA VAL A 167 -5.29 4.82 -22.91
C VAL A 167 -5.80 5.58 -24.14
N ASP A 168 -6.34 6.78 -23.95
CA ASP A 168 -6.85 7.61 -25.05
C ASP A 168 -5.74 8.11 -26.00
N ASN A 169 -4.49 8.18 -25.54
CA ASN A 169 -3.34 8.60 -26.34
C ASN A 169 -2.65 7.45 -27.09
N GLY A 170 -3.19 6.23 -27.03
CA GLY A 170 -2.67 5.09 -27.79
C GLY A 170 -1.30 4.59 -27.34
N ILE A 171 -0.84 4.99 -26.14
CA ILE A 171 0.41 4.49 -25.55
C ILE A 171 0.06 3.21 -24.80
N THR A 172 0.21 2.07 -25.47
CA THR A 172 0.13 0.73 -24.86
C THR A 172 1.54 0.19 -24.57
N ASP A 173 2.36 0.94 -23.84
CA ASP A 173 3.63 0.44 -23.32
C ASP A 173 3.52 0.40 -21.79
N ILE A 174 3.23 -0.79 -21.26
CA ILE A 174 3.29 -1.06 -19.83
C ILE A 174 4.25 -2.25 -19.65
N ASP A 175 5.54 -1.94 -19.54
CA ASP A 175 6.53 -2.77 -18.83
C ASP A 175 6.39 -2.57 -17.31
#